data_AF-A0A8B7AVS4-F1
#
_entry.id   AF-A0A8B7AVS4-F1
#
_cell.length_a   1.000
_cell.length_b   1.000
_cell.length_c   1.000
_cell.angle_alpha   90.00
_cell.angle_beta   90.00
_cell.angle_gamma   90.00
#
_symmetry.space_group_name_H-M   'P 1'
#
loop_
_entity.id
_entity.type
_entity.pdbx_description
1 polymer ?
#
loop_
_entity_poly.entity_id
_entity_poly.type
_entity_poly.pdbx_seq_one_letter_code
_entity_poly.pdbx_strand_id
1 'polypeptide(L)'
;MHQGHLEGLLIDRLKQDKELDQERAAANEQLTRAVLRERLNSEQERSRANHLELEAKAKQLEEKDRVIKKQDEFYKEQLARLEERSSEFYKVTTEQYQKAAEEMEAKFKRYDYHPVCADLQAQILQCYRQNTHQTLSCSALAAQYMQCVNQAKQLPSSGFRTMTTLCVVEED
;
A
#
# COMPACT_ATOMS: atom_id res chain seq x y z
N MET A 1 40.53 -51.46 -95.27
CA MET A 1 40.39 -52.20 -94.00
C MET A 1 40.68 -51.33 -92.78
N HIS A 2 41.70 -50.46 -92.76
CA HIS A 2 42.00 -49.61 -91.58
C HIS A 2 40.98 -48.50 -91.30
N GLN A 3 40.35 -47.92 -92.33
CA GLN A 3 39.43 -46.79 -92.16
C GLN A 3 38.11 -47.17 -91.46
N GLY A 4 37.51 -48.32 -91.81
CA GLY A 4 36.29 -48.81 -91.15
C GLY A 4 36.50 -49.32 -89.72
N HIS A 5 37.72 -49.72 -89.35
CA HIS A 5 38.03 -50.08 -87.95
C HIS A 5 38.11 -48.83 -87.05
N LEU A 6 38.66 -47.73 -87.58
CA LEU A 6 38.71 -46.45 -86.86
C LEU A 6 37.30 -45.88 -86.62
N GLU A 7 36.41 -45.99 -87.62
CA GLU A 7 35.00 -45.57 -87.49
C GLU A 7 34.23 -46.42 -86.48
N GLY A 8 34.45 -47.74 -86.45
CA GLY A 8 33.86 -48.62 -85.43
C GLY A 8 34.26 -48.25 -84.00
N LEU A 9 35.55 -47.99 -83.76
CA LEU A 9 36.06 -47.55 -82.46
C LEU A 9 35.50 -46.19 -82.02
N LEU A 10 35.22 -45.28 -82.97
CA LEU A 10 34.61 -43.99 -82.68
C LEU A 10 33.13 -44.14 -82.25
N ILE A 11 32.39 -45.02 -82.91
CA ILE A 11 30.98 -45.32 -82.59
C ILE A 11 30.87 -45.96 -81.20
N ASP A 12 31.75 -46.90 -80.86
CA ASP A 12 31.75 -47.55 -79.55
C ASP A 12 32.07 -46.56 -78.43
N ARG A 13 33.02 -45.64 -78.64
CA ARG A 13 33.31 -44.56 -77.70
C ARG A 13 32.11 -43.63 -77.49
N LEU A 14 31.42 -43.24 -78.57
CA LEU A 14 30.22 -42.39 -78.48
C LEU A 14 29.05 -43.07 -77.77
N LYS A 15 28.92 -44.40 -77.89
CA LYS A 15 27.91 -45.16 -77.12
C LYS A 15 28.28 -45.21 -75.64
N GLN A 16 29.54 -45.46 -75.34
CA GLN A 16 30.03 -45.51 -73.96
C GLN A 16 29.88 -44.15 -73.25
N ASP A 17 30.17 -43.03 -73.92
CA ASP A 17 29.96 -41.68 -73.38
C ASP A 17 28.47 -41.41 -73.10
N LYS A 18 27.57 -41.84 -73.98
CA LYS A 18 26.11 -41.69 -73.78
C LYS A 18 25.59 -42.52 -72.60
N GLU A 19 26.06 -43.76 -72.45
CA GLU A 19 25.69 -44.62 -71.33
C GLU A 19 26.19 -44.05 -70.01
N LEU A 20 27.44 -43.56 -69.99
CA LEU A 20 28.03 -42.87 -68.84
C LEU A 20 27.23 -41.62 -68.45
N ASP A 21 26.80 -40.81 -69.43
CA ASP A 21 25.99 -39.62 -69.19
C ASP A 21 24.59 -39.96 -68.68
N GLN A 22 23.97 -41.04 -69.17
CA GLN A 22 22.69 -41.53 -68.66
C GLN A 22 22.80 -42.04 -67.22
N GLU A 23 23.86 -42.80 -66.90
CA GLU A 23 24.11 -43.29 -65.55
C GLU A 23 24.36 -42.14 -64.57
N ARG A 24 25.14 -41.13 -64.99
CA ARG A 24 25.35 -39.90 -64.22
C ARG A 24 24.05 -39.13 -63.99
N ALA A 25 23.18 -39.03 -64.99
CA ALA A 25 21.89 -38.37 -64.86
C ALA A 25 20.98 -39.11 -63.86
N ALA A 26 20.90 -40.43 -63.95
CA ALA A 26 20.12 -41.26 -63.02
C ALA A 26 20.68 -41.18 -61.58
N ALA A 27 22.00 -41.23 -61.42
CA ALA A 27 22.67 -41.09 -60.14
C ALA A 27 22.43 -39.70 -59.52
N ASN A 28 22.50 -38.63 -60.33
CA ASN A 28 22.22 -37.26 -59.88
C ASN A 28 20.74 -37.07 -59.47
N GLU A 29 19.80 -37.67 -60.19
CA GLU A 29 18.39 -37.64 -59.82
C GLU A 29 18.15 -38.38 -58.50
N GLN A 30 18.73 -39.57 -58.34
CA GLN A 30 18.64 -40.35 -57.11
C GLN A 30 19.26 -39.60 -55.93
N LEU A 31 20.43 -38.97 -56.11
CA LEU A 31 21.07 -38.13 -55.11
C LEU A 31 20.17 -36.95 -54.72
N THR A 32 19.62 -36.24 -55.70
CA THR A 32 18.72 -35.10 -55.46
C THR A 32 17.50 -35.53 -54.63
N ARG A 33 16.89 -36.68 -54.95
CA ARG A 33 15.76 -37.24 -54.19
C ARG A 33 16.17 -37.63 -52.76
N ALA A 34 17.34 -38.23 -52.58
CA ALA A 34 17.86 -38.59 -51.26
C ALA A 34 18.11 -37.36 -50.39
N VAL A 35 18.74 -36.31 -50.95
CA VAL A 35 19.00 -35.04 -50.26
C VAL A 35 17.70 -34.35 -49.82
N LEU A 36 16.67 -34.32 -50.69
CA LEU A 36 15.39 -33.72 -50.34
C LEU A 36 14.69 -34.47 -49.19
N ARG A 37 14.72 -35.81 -49.20
CA ARG A 37 14.15 -36.62 -48.10
C ARG A 37 14.87 -36.37 -46.79
N GLU A 38 16.20 -36.35 -46.81
CA GLU A 38 17.00 -36.11 -45.61
C GLU A 38 16.71 -34.73 -45.02
N ARG A 39 16.55 -33.72 -45.87
CA ARG A 39 16.20 -32.37 -45.45
C ARG A 39 14.81 -32.31 -44.79
N LEU A 40 13.80 -32.93 -45.39
CA LEU A 40 12.45 -32.97 -44.83
C LEU A 40 12.42 -33.72 -43.49
N ASN A 41 13.12 -34.85 -43.39
CA ASN A 41 13.24 -35.59 -42.15
C ASN A 41 13.94 -34.74 -41.07
N SER A 42 15.05 -34.09 -41.43
CA SER A 42 15.79 -33.20 -40.51
C SER A 42 14.92 -32.03 -40.02
N GLU A 43 14.14 -31.41 -40.91
CA GLU A 43 13.22 -30.32 -40.55
C GLU A 43 12.07 -30.82 -39.67
N GLN A 44 11.52 -32.01 -39.96
CA GLN A 44 10.49 -32.64 -39.14
C GLN A 44 11.00 -32.98 -37.74
N GLU A 45 12.18 -33.58 -37.62
CA GLU A 45 12.79 -33.91 -36.33
C GLU A 45 13.09 -32.64 -35.52
N ARG A 46 13.58 -31.57 -36.15
CA ARG A 46 13.75 -30.27 -35.48
C ARG A 46 12.42 -29.70 -34.99
N SER A 47 11.37 -29.76 -35.80
CA SER A 47 10.04 -29.29 -35.40
C SER A 47 9.49 -30.08 -34.21
N ARG A 48 9.66 -31.41 -34.20
CA ARG A 48 9.28 -32.27 -33.08
C ARG A 48 10.05 -31.94 -31.81
N ALA A 49 11.37 -31.77 -31.91
CA ALA A 49 12.22 -31.39 -30.78
C ALA A 49 11.79 -30.03 -30.19
N ASN A 50 11.55 -29.02 -31.04
CA ASN A 50 11.08 -27.71 -30.62
C ASN A 50 9.71 -27.78 -29.93
N HIS A 51 8.79 -28.60 -30.42
CA HIS A 51 7.48 -28.78 -29.81
C HIS A 51 7.59 -29.38 -28.41
N LEU A 52 8.41 -30.43 -28.25
CA LEU A 52 8.64 -31.07 -26.96
C LEU A 52 9.30 -30.10 -25.96
N GLU A 53 10.26 -29.30 -26.42
CA GLU A 53 10.90 -28.27 -25.60
C GLU A 53 9.89 -27.21 -25.16
N LEU A 54 9.04 -26.74 -26.07
CA LEU A 54 7.99 -25.76 -25.77
C LEU A 54 6.98 -26.31 -24.75
N GLU A 55 6.57 -27.57 -24.90
CA GLU A 55 5.65 -28.23 -23.96
C GLU A 55 6.29 -28.40 -22.58
N ALA A 56 7.57 -28.81 -22.51
CA ALA A 56 8.30 -28.92 -21.25
C ALA A 56 8.43 -27.56 -20.56
N LYS A 57 8.72 -26.50 -21.32
CA LYS A 57 8.80 -25.13 -20.81
C LYS A 57 7.44 -24.62 -20.33
N ALA A 58 6.35 -24.94 -21.02
CA ALA A 58 5.00 -24.59 -20.60
C ALA A 58 4.65 -25.22 -19.24
N LYS A 59 4.94 -26.52 -19.06
CA LYS A 59 4.76 -27.21 -17.77
C LYS A 59 5.60 -26.59 -16.66
N GLN A 60 6.85 -26.21 -16.97
CA GLN A 60 7.71 -25.56 -16.00
C GLN A 60 7.18 -24.18 -15.58
N LEU A 61 6.63 -23.41 -16.52
CA LEU A 61 6.01 -22.12 -16.22
C LEU A 61 4.77 -22.28 -15.35
N GLU A 62 3.90 -23.25 -15.66
CA GLU A 62 2.71 -23.54 -14.86
C GLU A 62 3.07 -23.90 -13.40
N GLU A 63 4.10 -24.72 -13.19
CA GLU A 63 4.55 -25.04 -11.83
C GLU A 63 5.11 -23.81 -11.11
N LYS A 64 5.87 -22.96 -11.81
CA LYS A 64 6.37 -21.70 -11.24
C LYS A 64 5.23 -20.76 -10.85
N ASP A 65 4.23 -20.60 -11.70
CA ASP A 65 3.05 -19.77 -11.41
C ASP A 65 2.28 -20.31 -10.21
N ARG A 66 2.15 -21.64 -10.09
CA ARG A 66 1.53 -22.28 -8.93
C ARG A 66 2.29 -21.99 -7.63
N VAL A 67 3.61 -22.02 -7.65
CA VAL A 67 4.46 -21.70 -6.49
C VAL A 67 4.33 -20.22 -6.13
N ILE A 68 4.40 -19.33 -7.12
CA ILE A 68 4.26 -17.88 -6.90
C ILE A 68 2.89 -17.57 -6.28
N LYS A 69 1.82 -18.15 -6.81
CA LYS A 69 0.46 -17.94 -6.30
C LYS A 69 0.32 -18.37 -4.84
N LYS A 70 0.84 -19.55 -4.48
CA LYS A 70 0.83 -20.01 -3.08
C LYS A 70 1.59 -19.06 -2.15
N GLN A 71 2.71 -18.54 -2.61
CA GLN A 71 3.51 -17.61 -1.84
C GLN A 71 2.83 -16.24 -1.69
N ASP A 72 2.17 -15.75 -2.73
CA ASP A 72 1.36 -14.53 -2.70
C ASP A 72 0.19 -14.65 -1.73
N GLU A 73 -0.56 -15.75 -1.78
CA GLU A 73 -1.65 -16.04 -0.83
C GLU A 73 -1.14 -16.07 0.62
N PHE A 74 -0.01 -16.75 0.86
CA PHE A 74 0.62 -16.79 2.19
C PHE A 74 1.02 -15.40 2.71
N TYR A 75 1.69 -14.59 1.89
CA TYR A 75 2.12 -13.25 2.33
C TYR A 75 0.96 -12.29 2.51
N LYS A 76 -0.09 -12.38 1.68
CA LYS A 76 -1.32 -11.61 1.87
C LYS A 76 -1.99 -11.94 3.19
N GLU A 77 -2.07 -13.21 3.57
CA GLU A 77 -2.63 -13.63 4.85
C GLU A 77 -1.80 -13.10 6.04
N GLN A 78 -0.46 -13.19 5.95
CA GLN A 78 0.42 -12.66 7.00
C GLN A 78 0.26 -11.14 7.15
N LEU A 79 0.15 -10.40 6.04
CA LEU A 79 -0.09 -8.96 6.04
C LEU A 79 -1.44 -8.62 6.66
N ALA A 80 -2.51 -9.29 6.24
CA ALA A 80 -3.85 -9.08 6.80
C ALA A 80 -3.89 -9.30 8.31
N ARG A 81 -3.24 -10.37 8.80
CA ARG A 81 -3.15 -10.66 10.24
C ARG A 81 -2.32 -9.62 11.01
N LEU A 82 -1.30 -9.06 10.38
CA LEU A 82 -0.50 -7.99 10.98
C LEU A 82 -1.30 -6.69 11.06
N GLU A 83 -1.99 -6.32 9.98
CA GLU A 83 -2.87 -5.16 9.89
C GLU A 83 -4.02 -5.24 10.89
N GLU A 84 -4.67 -6.40 11.02
CA GLU A 84 -5.72 -6.65 12.00
C GLU A 84 -5.22 -6.37 13.42
N ARG A 85 -4.11 -7.02 13.81
CA ARG A 85 -3.51 -6.84 15.15
C ARG A 85 -3.06 -5.41 15.42
N SER A 86 -2.52 -4.73 14.40
CA SER A 86 -2.12 -3.32 14.50
C SER A 86 -3.35 -2.42 14.70
N SER A 87 -4.44 -2.68 13.97
CA SER A 87 -5.69 -1.94 14.09
C SER A 87 -6.36 -2.14 15.44
N GLU A 88 -6.33 -3.35 15.99
CA GLU A 88 -6.81 -3.66 17.33
C GLU A 88 -6.01 -2.91 18.39
N PHE A 89 -4.68 -2.91 18.27
CA PHE A 89 -3.82 -2.18 19.18
C PHE A 89 -4.10 -0.67 19.15
N TYR A 90 -4.18 -0.06 17.97
CA TYR A 90 -4.45 1.38 17.85
C TYR A 90 -5.82 1.75 18.44
N LYS A 91 -6.87 0.98 18.14
CA LYS A 91 -8.23 1.19 18.67
C LYS A 91 -8.27 1.11 20.20
N VAL A 92 -7.73 0.03 20.77
CA VAL A 92 -7.72 -0.14 22.23
C VAL A 92 -6.92 0.98 22.90
N THR A 93 -5.83 1.44 22.31
CA THR A 93 -5.00 2.50 22.88
C THR A 93 -5.73 3.86 22.88
N THR A 94 -6.37 4.23 21.77
CA THR A 94 -7.13 5.48 21.67
C THR A 94 -8.37 5.47 22.56
N GLU A 95 -9.14 4.38 22.56
CA GLU A 95 -10.36 4.27 23.37
C GLU A 95 -10.07 4.29 24.88
N GLN A 96 -9.04 3.58 25.34
CA GLN A 96 -8.65 3.60 26.75
C GLN A 96 -8.12 4.97 27.18
N TYR A 97 -7.36 5.64 26.31
CA TYR A 97 -6.89 7.00 26.57
C TYR A 97 -8.05 7.99 26.66
N GLN A 98 -8.95 7.97 25.67
CA GLN A 98 -10.13 8.84 25.62
C GLN A 98 -10.99 8.65 26.88
N LYS A 99 -11.26 7.41 27.24
CA LYS A 99 -12.02 7.07 28.45
C LYS A 99 -11.33 7.56 29.72
N ALA A 100 -10.02 7.38 29.83
CA ALA A 100 -9.26 7.88 30.98
C ALA A 100 -9.28 9.42 31.05
N ALA A 101 -9.20 10.10 29.91
CA ALA A 101 -9.32 11.56 29.82
C ALA A 101 -10.71 12.05 30.24
N GLU A 102 -11.78 11.42 29.74
CA GLU A 102 -13.17 11.73 30.09
C GLU A 102 -13.46 11.46 31.57
N GLU A 103 -12.98 10.35 32.12
CA GLU A 103 -13.11 10.05 33.56
C GLU A 103 -12.38 11.07 34.42
N MET A 104 -11.21 11.55 33.97
CA MET A 104 -10.46 12.60 34.66
C MET A 104 -11.23 13.94 34.56
N GLU A 105 -11.68 14.33 33.38
CA GLU A 105 -12.48 15.55 33.18
C GLU A 105 -13.78 15.53 34.01
N ALA A 106 -14.48 14.40 34.07
CA ALA A 106 -15.70 14.24 34.85
C ALA A 106 -15.45 14.34 36.37
N LYS A 107 -14.31 13.84 36.85
CA LYS A 107 -13.89 13.97 38.26
C LYS A 107 -13.39 15.39 38.58
N PHE A 108 -12.80 16.07 37.59
CA PHE A 108 -12.30 17.44 37.68
C PHE A 108 -13.26 18.44 37.02
N LYS A 109 -14.57 18.31 37.27
CA LYS A 109 -15.53 19.37 36.91
C LYS A 109 -14.96 20.70 37.40
N ARG A 110 -14.70 21.60 36.44
CA ARG A 110 -14.22 22.96 36.70
C ARG A 110 -15.13 23.54 37.77
N TYR A 111 -14.54 23.85 38.91
CA TYR A 111 -15.24 24.48 40.03
C TYR A 111 -16.02 25.67 39.46
N ASP A 112 -17.34 25.62 39.59
CA ASP A 112 -18.23 26.62 39.02
C ASP A 112 -18.00 27.92 39.81
N TYR A 113 -17.08 28.76 39.31
CA TYR A 113 -16.64 29.96 39.98
C TYR A 113 -17.77 30.99 39.90
N HIS A 114 -18.59 31.01 40.95
CA HIS A 114 -19.62 32.01 41.12
C HIS A 114 -19.00 33.22 41.85
N PRO A 115 -18.80 34.37 41.19
CA PRO A 115 -18.27 35.55 41.84
C PRO A 115 -19.23 36.00 42.95
N VAL A 116 -18.77 35.91 44.19
CA VAL A 116 -19.56 36.29 45.36
C VAL A 116 -19.84 37.79 45.32
N CYS A 117 -21.09 38.19 45.57
CA CYS A 117 -21.57 39.58 45.52
C CYS A 117 -21.62 40.23 44.12
N ALA A 118 -21.53 39.48 43.02
CA ALA A 118 -21.50 40.04 41.67
C ALA A 118 -22.73 40.90 41.33
N ASP A 119 -23.93 40.49 41.74
CA ASP A 119 -25.15 41.27 41.49
C ASP A 119 -25.14 42.60 42.27
N LEU A 120 -24.70 42.58 43.52
CA LEU A 120 -24.52 43.80 44.32
C LEU A 120 -23.44 44.70 43.73
N GLN A 121 -22.36 44.11 43.21
CA GLN A 121 -21.30 44.84 42.52
C GLN A 121 -21.82 45.53 41.25
N ALA A 122 -22.66 44.85 40.47
CA ALA A 122 -23.28 45.45 39.29
C ALA A 122 -24.21 46.61 39.69
N GLN A 123 -25.03 46.43 40.73
CA GLN A 123 -25.97 47.43 41.19
C GLN A 123 -25.27 48.68 41.76
N ILE A 124 -24.21 48.53 42.57
CA ILE A 124 -23.48 49.67 43.14
C ILE A 124 -22.77 50.47 42.05
N LEU A 125 -22.16 49.79 41.07
CA LEU A 125 -21.55 50.45 39.92
C LEU A 125 -22.58 51.21 39.09
N GLN A 126 -23.77 50.62 38.89
CA GLN A 126 -24.86 51.27 38.19
C GLN A 126 -25.36 52.52 38.94
N CYS A 127 -25.51 52.43 40.26
CA CYS A 127 -25.93 53.56 41.09
C CYS A 127 -24.96 54.74 40.99
N TYR A 128 -23.64 54.50 41.08
CA TYR A 128 -22.65 55.57 40.97
C TYR A 128 -22.61 56.21 39.58
N ARG A 129 -22.83 55.43 38.51
CA ARG A 129 -22.95 55.96 37.14
C ARG A 129 -24.16 56.88 36.99
N GLN A 130 -25.27 56.57 37.65
CA GLN A 130 -26.51 57.36 37.58
C GLN A 130 -26.49 58.57 38.53
N ASN A 131 -25.71 58.54 39.60
CA ASN A 131 -25.68 59.56 40.66
C ASN A 131 -24.29 60.17 40.84
N THR A 132 -23.65 60.59 39.74
CA THR A 132 -22.27 61.09 39.72
C THR A 132 -22.02 62.30 40.64
N HIS A 133 -23.02 63.17 40.78
CA HIS A 133 -22.95 64.36 41.66
C HIS A 133 -23.62 64.14 43.03
N GLN A 134 -24.25 62.99 43.25
CA GLN A 134 -25.01 62.64 44.46
C GLN A 134 -24.65 61.23 44.93
N THR A 135 -23.35 60.93 45.00
CA THR A 135 -22.83 59.58 45.28
C THR A 135 -23.23 59.04 46.65
N LEU A 136 -23.55 59.92 47.60
CA LEU A 136 -24.04 59.55 48.93
C LEU A 136 -25.43 58.88 48.89
N SER A 137 -26.22 59.09 47.83
CA SER A 137 -27.49 58.37 47.63
C SER A 137 -27.28 56.86 47.43
N CYS A 138 -26.08 56.44 47.02
CA CYS A 138 -25.71 55.02 46.86
C CYS A 138 -25.15 54.38 48.14
N SER A 139 -25.08 55.12 49.25
CA SER A 139 -24.45 54.68 50.50
C SER A 139 -25.06 53.41 51.10
N ALA A 140 -26.39 53.26 51.03
CA ALA A 140 -27.08 52.06 51.49
C ALA A 140 -26.67 50.81 50.69
N LEU A 141 -26.54 50.96 49.37
CA LEU A 141 -26.12 49.89 48.47
C LEU A 141 -24.63 49.54 48.65
N ALA A 142 -23.79 50.55 48.92
CA ALA A 142 -22.39 50.35 49.28
C ALA A 142 -22.22 49.59 50.60
N ALA A 143 -23.03 49.90 51.61
CA ALA A 143 -23.03 49.19 52.88
C ALA A 143 -23.41 47.71 52.71
N GLN A 144 -24.43 47.43 51.89
CA GLN A 144 -24.85 46.06 51.58
C GLN A 144 -23.77 45.27 50.83
N TYR A 145 -23.12 45.88 49.83
CA TYR A 145 -22.01 45.26 49.12
C TYR A 145 -20.86 44.93 50.07
N MET A 146 -20.48 45.87 50.94
CA MET A 146 -19.42 45.67 51.94
C MET A 146 -19.78 44.57 52.94
N GLN A 147 -21.04 44.47 53.35
CA GLN A 147 -21.50 43.39 54.23
C GLN A 147 -21.39 42.03 53.55
N CYS A 148 -21.81 41.91 52.29
CA CYS A 148 -21.67 40.70 51.49
C CYS A 148 -20.20 40.28 51.35
N VAL A 149 -19.29 41.21 51.01
CA VAL A 149 -17.85 40.95 50.88
C VAL A 149 -17.25 40.49 52.22
N ASN A 150 -17.63 41.12 53.33
CA ASN A 150 -17.11 40.78 54.65
C ASN A 150 -17.62 39.41 55.15
N GLN A 151 -18.87 39.04 54.82
CA GLN A 151 -19.39 37.71 55.10
C GLN A 151 -18.67 36.65 54.26
N ALA A 152 -18.44 36.92 52.97
CA ALA A 152 -17.71 36.03 52.06
C ALA A 152 -16.26 35.79 52.51
N LYS A 153 -15.61 36.81 53.09
CA LYS A 153 -14.25 36.71 53.65
C LYS A 153 -14.18 35.89 54.94
N GLN A 154 -15.26 35.83 55.73
CA GLN A 154 -15.30 35.08 57.00
C GLN A 154 -15.63 33.60 56.80
N LEU A 155 -16.17 33.21 55.64
CA LEU A 155 -16.28 31.82 55.26
C LEU A 155 -14.88 31.32 54.88
N PRO A 156 -14.34 30.26 55.52
CA PRO A 156 -13.08 29.68 55.09
C PRO A 156 -13.25 29.18 53.65
N SER A 157 -12.56 29.82 52.71
CA SER A 157 -12.48 29.43 51.31
C SER A 157 -11.78 28.08 51.18
N SER A 158 -12.52 27.03 51.48
CA SER A 158 -12.15 25.65 51.26
C SER A 158 -12.22 25.40 49.75
N GLY A 159 -11.15 25.78 49.02
CA GLY A 159 -11.10 25.49 47.59
C GLY A 159 -9.89 25.98 46.80
N PHE A 160 -9.11 26.96 47.27
CA PHE A 160 -7.95 27.42 46.50
C PHE A 160 -6.68 26.64 46.87
N ARG A 161 -6.63 25.36 46.52
CA ARG A 161 -5.34 24.68 46.32
C ARG A 161 -4.90 24.93 44.89
N THR A 162 -3.77 25.61 44.74
CA THR A 162 -3.06 25.84 43.48
C THR A 162 -2.88 24.53 42.70
N MET A 163 -3.68 24.31 41.65
CA MET A 163 -3.38 23.31 40.62
C MET A 163 -2.43 23.94 39.62
N THR A 164 -1.13 23.92 39.92
CA THR A 164 -0.09 24.07 38.91
C THR A 164 -0.17 22.83 38.01
N THR A 165 -0.94 22.92 36.94
CA THR A 165 -1.02 21.86 35.93
C THR A 165 0.07 22.16 34.90
N LEU A 166 1.18 21.42 34.94
CA LEU A 166 2.03 21.27 33.76
C LEU A 166 1.29 20.33 32.80
N CYS A 167 0.67 20.88 31.77
CA CYS A 167 0.43 20.14 30.53
C CYS A 167 1.60 20.46 29.60
N VAL A 168 2.61 19.59 29.59
CA VAL A 168 3.51 19.48 28.44
C VAL A 168 2.73 18.66 27.42
N VAL A 169 2.24 19.33 26.38
CA VAL A 169 1.83 18.64 25.16
C VAL A 169 3.09 18.58 24.30
N GLU A 170 3.76 17.44 24.33
CA GLU A 170 4.71 17.07 23.27
C GLU A 170 3.86 16.64 22.07
N GLU A 171 3.85 17.47 21.03
CA GLU A 171 3.39 17.09 19.70
C GLU A 171 4.59 16.46 18.96
N ASP A 172 4.43 15.20 18.55
CA ASP A 172 5.21 14.54 17.49
C ASP A 172 4.35 14.49 16.22
#